data_AF-W6NFF4-F1
#
_entry.id   AF-W6NFF4-F1
#
_cell.length_a   1.000
_cell.length_b   1.000
_cell.length_c   1.000
_cell.angle_alpha   90.00
_cell.angle_beta   90.00
_cell.angle_gamma   90.00
#
_symmetry.space_group_name_H-M   'P 1'
#
loop_
_entity.id
_entity.type
_entity.pdbx_description
1 polymer ?
#
loop_
_entity_poly.entity_id
_entity_poly.type
_entity_poly.pdbx_seq_one_letter_code
_entity_poly.pdbx_strand_id
1 'polypeptide(L)' 'FIVKKIYDEAKQYNTVEELKLSVLDAWTNLDPNLIASLVESMPRRIGEVLANNGGPTHY' A
#
# COMPACT_ATOMS: atom_id res chain seq x y z
N PHE A 1 -0.71 1.58 -1.75
CA PHE A 1 -2.05 2.13 -1.45
C PHE A 1 -1.96 3.39 -0.58
N ILE A 2 -1.44 3.28 0.64
CA ILE A 2 -1.33 4.42 1.59
C ILE A 2 -0.62 5.64 0.99
N VAL A 3 0.53 5.43 0.33
CA VAL A 3 1.27 6.52 -0.34
C VAL A 3 0.41 7.22 -1.40
N LYS A 4 -0.37 6.47 -2.19
CA LYS A 4 -1.29 7.06 -3.18
C LYS A 4 -2.37 7.91 -2.51
N LYS A 5 -2.88 7.50 -1.34
CA LYS A 5 -3.89 8.25 -0.58
C LYS A 5 -3.32 9.53 0.06
N ILE A 6 -2.07 9.47 0.53
CA ILE A 6 -1.39 10.63 1.13
C ILE A 6 -1.12 11.73 0.10
N TYR A 7 -0.66 11.34 -1.10
CA TYR A 7 -0.30 12.26 -2.18
C TYR A 7 -1.37 12.32 -3.28
N ASP A 8 -2.61 11.97 -2.96
CA ASP A 8 -3.71 12.00 -3.93
C ASP A 8 -3.93 13.44 -4.44
N GLU A 9 -4.43 13.56 -5.68
CA GLU A 9 -4.65 14.86 -6.32
C GLU A 9 -3.42 15.79 -6.34
N ALA A 10 -2.21 15.20 -6.36
CA ALA A 10 -0.93 15.91 -6.30
C ALA A 10 -0.73 16.77 -5.05
N LYS A 11 -1.40 16.42 -3.93
CA LYS A 11 -1.23 17.07 -2.63
C LYS A 11 0.25 17.13 -2.22
N GLN A 12 0.67 18.30 -1.74
CA GLN A 12 2.00 18.54 -1.19
C GLN A 12 1.89 19.02 0.26
N TYR A 13 2.99 18.90 0.99
CA TYR A 13 3.07 19.24 2.41
C TYR A 13 4.14 20.31 2.61
N ASN A 14 3.81 21.37 3.35
CA ASN A 14 4.74 22.47 3.60
C ASN A 14 5.63 22.19 4.81
N THR A 15 5.17 21.32 5.70
CA THR A 15 5.91 20.92 6.90
C THR A 15 5.92 19.41 7.08
N VAL A 16 6.94 18.92 7.79
CA VAL A 16 7.03 17.51 8.20
C VAL A 16 5.85 17.12 9.11
N GLU A 17 5.35 18.06 9.92
CA GLU A 17 4.25 17.78 10.85
C GLU A 17 2.92 17.52 10.12
N GLU A 18 2.62 18.31 9.10
CA GLU A 18 1.43 18.09 8.24
C GLU A 18 1.47 16.74 7.53
N LEU A 19 2.65 16.34 7.04
CA LEU A 19 2.86 15.03 6.42
C LEU A 19 2.64 13.90 7.44
N LYS A 20 3.20 14.01 8.65
CA LYS A 20 3.01 13.02 9.72
C LYS A 20 1.53 12.84 10.08
N LEU A 21 0.80 13.95 10.24
CA LEU A 21 -0.63 13.92 10.53
C LEU A 21 -1.41 13.21 9.42
N SER A 22 -1.06 13.47 8.16
CA SER A 22 -1.72 12.81 7.03
C SER A 22 -1.38 11.33 6.91
N VAL A 23 -0.15 10.93 7.26
CA VAL A 23 0.23 9.51 7.32
C VAL A 23 -0.59 8.79 8.38
N LEU A 24 -0.73 9.39 9.58
CA LEU A 24 -1.54 8.84 10.66
C LEU A 24 -3.01 8.72 10.25
N ASP A 25 -3.58 9.78 9.68
CA ASP A 25 -4.97 9.78 9.21
C ASP A 25 -5.23 8.71 8.13
N ALA A 26 -4.34 8.60 7.15
CA ALA A 26 -4.45 7.60 6.09
C ALA A 26 -4.35 6.16 6.63
N TRP A 27 -3.57 5.94 7.69
CA TRP A 27 -3.44 4.67 8.38
C TRP A 27 -4.68 4.33 9.21
N THR A 28 -5.18 5.29 10.00
CA THR A 28 -6.35 5.07 10.88
C THR A 28 -7.64 4.87 10.09
N ASN A 29 -7.76 5.51 8.93
CA ASN A 29 -8.93 5.43 8.05
C ASN A 29 -8.73 4.45 6.89
N LEU A 30 -7.96 3.39 7.11
CA LEU A 30 -7.72 2.36 6.11
C LEU A 30 -8.90 1.39 6.09
N ASP A 31 -9.44 1.12 4.89
CA ASP A 31 -10.56 0.20 4.73
C ASP A 31 -10.13 -1.23 5.12
N PRO A 32 -10.76 -1.88 6.12
CA PRO A 32 -10.43 -3.24 6.50
C PRO A 32 -10.50 -4.24 5.34
N ASN A 33 -11.39 -4.02 4.36
CA ASN A 33 -11.51 -4.86 3.18
C ASN A 33 -10.26 -4.82 2.29
N LEU A 34 -9.53 -3.69 2.29
CA LEU A 34 -8.26 -3.61 1.59
C LEU A 34 -7.24 -4.58 2.20
N ILE A 35 -7.13 -4.64 3.52
CA ILE A 35 -6.21 -5.57 4.21
C ILE A 35 -6.59 -7.01 3.85
N ALA A 36 -7.88 -7.34 3.91
CA ALA A 36 -8.38 -8.65 3.51
C ALA A 36 -8.00 -8.99 2.07
N SER A 37 -8.24 -8.09 1.11
CA SER A 37 -7.89 -8.31 -0.30
C SER A 37 -6.38 -8.51 -0.54
N LEU A 38 -5.53 -7.85 0.26
CA LEU A 38 -4.08 -8.01 0.17
C LEU A 38 -3.67 -9.42 0.62
N VAL A 39 -4.25 -9.90 1.73
CA VAL A 39 -4.04 -11.26 2.23
C VAL A 39 -4.57 -12.29 1.24
N GLU A 40 -5.78 -12.10 0.72
CA GLU A 40 -6.39 -12.97 -0.30
C GLU A 40 -5.56 -13.05 -1.58
N SER A 41 -4.79 -11.99 -1.90
CA SER A 41 -3.91 -12.00 -3.08
C SER A 41 -2.61 -12.79 -2.89
N MET A 42 -2.25 -13.16 -1.64
CA MET A 42 -0.96 -13.82 -1.34
C MET A 42 -0.74 -15.15 -2.06
N PRO A 43 -1.72 -16.06 -2.19
CA PRO A 43 -1.53 -17.31 -2.93
C PRO A 43 -1.10 -17.08 -4.39
N ARG A 44 -1.68 -16.06 -5.05
CA ARG A 44 -1.29 -15.70 -6.42
C ARG A 44 0.17 -15.21 -6.49
N ARG A 45 0.59 -14.37 -5.54
CA ARG A 45 1.97 -13.86 -5.45
C ARG A 45 2.97 -14.98 -5.26
N ILE A 46 2.66 -15.93 -4.38
CA ILE A 46 3.49 -17.12 -4.17
C ILE A 46 3.57 -17.94 -5.47
N GLY A 47 2.45 -18.10 -6.18
CA GLY A 47 2.43 -18.71 -7.50
C GLY A 47 3.38 -18.05 -8.51
N GLU A 48 3.45 -16.71 -8.53
CA GLU A 48 4.40 -15.97 -9.38
C GLU A 48 5.85 -16.23 -8.99
N VAL A 49 6.18 -16.26 -7.70
CA VAL A 49 7.53 -16.60 -7.22
C VAL A 49 7.95 -18.00 -7.71
N LEU A 50 7.04 -18.98 -7.60
CA LEU A 50 7.28 -20.34 -8.07
C LEU A 50 7.50 -20.39 -9.58
N ALA A 51 6.63 -19.72 -10.35
CA ALA A 51 6.75 -19.64 -11.81
C ALA A 51 8.06 -18.98 -12.26
N ASN A 52 8.56 -18.03 -11.46
CA ASN A 52 9.81 -17.32 -11.73
C ASN A 52 11.04 -18.00 -11.12
N ASN A 53 10.94 -19.25 -10.64
CA ASN A 53 12.03 -19.99 -10.00
C ASN A 53 12.70 -19.23 -8.85
N GLY A 54 11.91 -18.53 -8.03
CA GLY A 54 12.40 -17.68 -6.95
C GLY A 54 12.86 -16.29 -7.39
N GLY A 55 12.75 -15.95 -8.67
CA GLY A 55 13.05 -14.63 -9.21
C GLY A 55 12.01 -13.55 -8.87
N PRO A 56 12.26 -12.29 -9.26
CA PRO A 56 11.38 -11.16 -8.96
C PRO A 56 9.94 -11.33 -9.47
N THR A 57 8.98 -10.78 -8.74
CA THR A 57 7.56 -10.70 -9.13
C THR A 57 7.19 -9.32 -9.66
N HIS A 58 5.96 -9.17 -10.16
CA HIS A 58 5.41 -7.85 -10.52
C HIS A 58 4.96 -7.03 -9.31
N TYR A 59 4.84 -7.67 -8.15
CA TYR A 59 4.67 -7.02 -6.85
C TYR A 59 5.99 -6.50 -6.30
#